data_AF-A0A450RX72-F1
#
_entry.id   AF-A0A450RX72-F1
#
_cell.length_a   1.000
_cell.length_b   1.000
_cell.length_c   1.000
_cell.angle_alpha   90.00
_cell.angle_beta   90.00
_cell.angle_gamma   90.00
#
_symmetry.space_group_name_H-M   'P 1'
#
loop_
_entity.id
_entity.type
_entity.pdbx_description
1 polymer ?
#
loop_
_entity_poly.entity_id
_entity_poly.type
_entity_poly.pdbx_seq_one_letter_code
_entity_poly.pdbx_strand_id
1 'polypeptide(L)'
;MSEPDQLTTAGLAYLATKTAAMEPVVLDRVVLAQIDGIDGTTPVDPAEGMPDAGQITWDGTPHGIGKDGDDKVYISVRLESDVGDFDFNRLCVVADDGTVVGISNLPLQCKRKDDQTIPQSGNTIIHSFLVRFTNVAGHMSVTVDAAAWQMDYLSDIQGLRTDLDAHTGDTSQHGNNHTHAEYLPTDHIDQGAQPDPHGQYLTEGRGDARYYTQAQVDAMVDGATLDVKFHYGSTPPDNWFEIDGTEFDRDQENAIWTEAQTRGLVVTESEWQAGENGKFSDGDGSTTFRLPDWRGRYPRGWDHGAGRVSDVASRAGGDTVGSTGEDALQQHRHLMKDTWVDSIYNGNDGNAPTVIEAGANNDLDGTRIGYESGSISPSLDARVSDETTVKDVFIMWCIHR
;
A
#
# COMPACT_ATOMS: atom_id res chain seq x y z
N MET A 1 3.68 18.81 7.70
CA MET A 1 3.15 19.18 9.03
C MET A 1 2.70 17.85 9.63
N SER A 2 3.28 17.42 10.76
CA SER A 2 3.06 16.07 11.30
C SER A 2 1.58 15.71 11.32
N GLU A 3 1.25 14.50 10.85
CA GLU A 3 -0.12 13.98 11.00
C GLU A 3 -0.50 14.06 12.49
N PRO A 4 -1.70 14.58 12.83
CA PRO A 4 -2.10 14.68 14.22
C PRO A 4 -2.29 13.30 14.85
N ASP A 5 -2.66 12.28 14.08
CA ASP A 5 -3.01 10.93 14.55
C ASP A 5 -1.99 9.90 14.04
N GLN A 6 -1.25 9.27 14.94
CA GLN A 6 -0.18 8.31 14.62
C GLN A 6 -0.51 6.93 15.22
N LEU A 7 -0.45 5.86 14.41
CA LEU A 7 -0.49 4.48 14.91
C LEU A 7 0.84 4.12 15.57
N THR A 8 0.76 3.40 16.70
CA THR A 8 1.96 2.91 17.38
C THR A 8 2.43 1.59 16.76
N THR A 9 3.70 1.24 16.99
CA THR A 9 4.28 -0.04 16.56
C THR A 9 3.59 -1.22 17.26
N ALA A 10 3.23 -1.05 18.54
CA ALA A 10 2.47 -2.05 19.29
C ALA A 10 1.03 -2.21 18.75
N GLY A 11 0.39 -1.09 18.37
CA GLY A 11 -0.91 -1.05 17.73
C GLY A 11 -0.93 -1.79 16.40
N LEU A 12 0.06 -1.53 15.54
CA LEU A 12 0.22 -2.26 14.27
C LEU A 12 0.40 -3.76 14.49
N ALA A 13 1.21 -4.17 15.47
CA ALA A 13 1.40 -5.58 15.82
C ALA A 13 0.12 -6.24 16.35
N TYR A 14 -0.64 -5.53 17.19
CA TYR A 14 -1.95 -5.96 17.68
C TYR A 14 -2.94 -6.17 16.52
N LEU A 15 -3.06 -5.18 15.63
CA LEU A 15 -3.93 -5.23 14.46
C LEU A 15 -3.55 -6.38 13.52
N ALA A 16 -2.25 -6.59 13.26
CA ALA A 16 -1.75 -7.69 12.46
C ALA A 16 -2.06 -9.06 13.10
N THR A 17 -1.92 -9.18 14.42
CA THR A 17 -2.20 -10.42 15.17
C THR A 17 -3.69 -10.78 15.13
N LYS A 18 -4.56 -9.80 15.41
CA LYS A 18 -6.02 -9.99 15.36
C LYS A 18 -6.49 -10.34 13.94
N THR A 19 -5.93 -9.68 12.94
CA THR A 19 -6.18 -9.97 11.53
C THR A 19 -5.75 -11.39 11.14
N ALA A 20 -4.54 -11.82 11.51
CA ALA A 20 -4.04 -13.17 11.23
C ALA A 20 -4.86 -14.27 11.92
N ALA A 21 -5.41 -13.97 13.11
CA ALA A 21 -6.27 -14.86 13.86
C ALA A 21 -7.75 -14.84 13.40
N MET A 22 -8.13 -13.93 12.49
CA MET A 22 -9.53 -13.63 12.15
C MET A 22 -10.38 -13.28 13.39
N GLU A 23 -9.77 -12.61 14.36
CA GLU A 23 -10.43 -12.11 15.57
C GLU A 23 -10.84 -10.64 15.39
N PRO A 24 -11.96 -10.21 16.01
CA PRO A 24 -12.37 -8.82 15.95
C PRO A 24 -11.36 -7.92 16.69
N VAL A 25 -11.08 -6.76 16.11
CA VAL A 25 -10.33 -5.67 16.75
C VAL A 25 -11.26 -4.91 17.68
N VAL A 26 -10.94 -4.87 18.98
CA VAL A 26 -11.76 -4.21 20.01
C VAL A 26 -11.00 -3.02 20.58
N LEU A 27 -11.52 -1.81 20.34
CA LEU A 27 -10.99 -0.55 20.87
C LEU A 27 -12.02 0.02 21.84
N ASP A 28 -11.83 -0.22 23.12
CA ASP A 28 -12.84 0.04 24.16
C ASP A 28 -12.51 1.23 25.06
N ARG A 29 -11.32 1.83 24.91
CA ARG A 29 -10.86 2.93 25.74
C ARG A 29 -10.25 4.08 24.95
N VAL A 30 -10.59 5.28 25.37
CA VAL A 30 -9.93 6.53 25.01
C VAL A 30 -9.31 7.11 26.27
N VAL A 31 -8.04 7.46 26.19
CA VAL A 31 -7.29 8.06 27.30
C VAL A 31 -6.84 9.45 26.88
N LEU A 32 -7.16 10.46 27.70
CA LEU A 32 -6.67 11.82 27.53
C LEU A 32 -5.57 12.09 28.54
N ALA A 33 -4.52 12.76 28.09
CA ALA A 33 -3.39 13.11 28.93
C ALA A 33 -2.92 14.54 28.70
N GLN A 34 -2.32 15.11 29.75
CA GLN A 34 -1.55 16.34 29.68
C GLN A 34 -0.06 15.97 29.75
N ILE A 35 0.66 16.23 28.67
CA ILE A 35 2.10 16.02 28.56
C ILE A 35 2.79 17.39 28.47
N ASP A 36 3.78 17.64 29.32
CA ASP A 36 4.48 18.91 29.30
C ASP A 36 5.35 19.06 28.04
N GLY A 37 5.29 20.24 27.42
CA GLY A 37 6.18 20.59 26.30
C GLY A 37 5.78 20.04 24.93
N ILE A 38 4.60 19.40 24.81
CA ILE A 38 4.05 18.99 23.51
C ILE A 38 2.90 19.90 23.08
N ASP A 39 2.74 20.04 21.77
CA ASP A 39 1.62 20.68 21.10
C ASP A 39 1.16 19.87 19.89
N GLY A 40 0.14 20.35 19.17
CA GLY A 40 -0.40 19.68 17.99
C GLY A 40 0.54 19.57 16.79
N THR A 41 1.76 20.10 16.87
CA THR A 41 2.79 19.97 15.84
C THR A 41 3.96 19.09 16.27
N THR A 42 3.96 18.67 17.53
CA THR A 42 4.99 17.79 18.08
C THR A 42 4.80 16.39 17.48
N PRO A 43 5.79 15.82 16.77
CA PRO A 43 5.68 14.47 16.24
C PRO A 43 5.47 13.45 17.38
N VAL A 44 4.63 12.46 17.14
CA VAL A 44 4.46 11.30 18.02
C VAL A 44 5.52 10.27 17.67
N ASP A 45 6.27 9.75 18.66
CA ASP A 45 7.13 8.59 18.43
C ASP A 45 6.26 7.31 18.38
N PRO A 46 6.27 6.53 17.28
CA PRO A 46 5.48 5.30 17.16
C PRO A 46 5.82 4.21 18.19
N ALA A 47 6.97 4.31 18.88
CA ALA A 47 7.33 3.39 19.96
C ALA A 47 6.73 3.80 21.33
N GLU A 48 6.09 4.97 21.44
CA GLU A 48 5.44 5.42 22.66
C GLU A 48 4.27 4.51 23.06
N GLY A 49 4.18 4.26 24.37
CA GLY A 49 3.11 3.47 24.98
C GLY A 49 2.12 4.35 25.73
N MET A 50 1.48 3.75 26.75
CA MET A 50 0.55 4.48 27.62
C MET A 50 1.26 5.65 28.32
N PRO A 51 0.64 6.84 28.39
CA PRO A 51 1.16 7.93 29.21
C PRO A 51 1.36 7.52 30.68
N ASP A 52 2.28 8.19 31.37
CA ASP A 52 2.50 7.94 32.79
C ASP A 52 1.21 8.24 33.58
N ALA A 53 0.96 7.49 34.66
CA ALA A 53 -0.29 7.61 35.43
C ALA A 53 -0.55 9.03 35.98
N GLY A 54 0.49 9.83 36.20
CA GLY A 54 0.36 11.23 36.63
C GLY A 54 0.00 12.22 35.52
N GLN A 55 0.11 11.81 34.26
CA GLN A 55 -0.21 12.62 33.06
C GLN A 55 -1.62 12.37 32.56
N ILE A 56 -2.22 11.21 32.90
CA ILE A 56 -3.58 10.84 32.48
C ILE A 56 -4.60 11.72 33.21
N THR A 57 -5.39 12.47 32.45
CA THR A 57 -6.41 13.38 32.97
C THR A 57 -7.83 12.83 32.80
N TRP A 58 -8.04 11.94 31.83
CA TRP A 58 -9.31 11.24 31.65
C TRP A 58 -9.10 9.87 31.00
N ASP A 59 -9.93 8.90 31.38
CA ASP A 59 -9.90 7.53 30.85
C ASP A 59 -11.32 6.98 30.86
N GLY A 60 -11.81 6.58 29.69
CA GLY A 60 -13.18 6.10 29.56
C GLY A 60 -13.46 5.47 28.22
N THR A 61 -14.69 5.00 28.05
CA THR A 61 -15.13 4.33 26.82
C THR A 61 -15.40 5.35 25.71
N PRO A 62 -15.12 5.02 24.44
CA PRO A 62 -15.55 5.82 23.29
C PRO A 62 -17.06 6.10 23.35
N HIS A 63 -17.46 7.30 22.95
CA HIS A 63 -18.86 7.65 22.76
C HIS A 63 -19.44 6.95 21.53
N GLY A 64 -18.64 6.79 20.48
CA GLY A 64 -19.04 6.13 19.25
C GLY A 64 -17.83 5.71 18.42
N ILE A 65 -17.99 4.62 17.69
CA ILE A 65 -17.05 4.14 16.68
C ILE A 65 -17.82 4.02 15.38
N GLY A 66 -17.38 4.70 14.32
CA GLY A 66 -18.08 4.74 13.04
C GLY A 66 -17.11 4.69 11.87
N LYS A 67 -17.55 4.15 10.73
CA LYS A 67 -16.73 4.02 9.53
C LYS A 67 -16.98 5.14 8.51
N ASP A 68 -15.98 5.44 7.70
CA ASP A 68 -16.09 6.23 6.47
C ASP A 68 -15.49 5.42 5.32
N GLY A 69 -16.34 4.80 4.51
CA GLY A 69 -15.91 3.72 3.61
C GLY A 69 -15.48 2.48 4.39
N ASP A 70 -14.61 1.67 3.79
CA ASP A 70 -14.12 0.41 4.40
C ASP A 70 -12.71 0.57 5.01
N ASP A 71 -11.99 1.62 4.63
CA ASP A 71 -10.58 1.86 5.00
C ASP A 71 -10.39 2.93 6.09
N LYS A 72 -11.48 3.50 6.62
CA LYS A 72 -11.42 4.50 7.70
C LYS A 72 -12.41 4.20 8.80
N VAL A 73 -11.94 4.27 10.04
CA VAL A 73 -12.78 4.20 11.24
C VAL A 73 -12.45 5.40 12.14
N TYR A 74 -13.48 6.14 12.52
CA TYR A 74 -13.42 7.19 13.52
C TYR A 74 -13.80 6.65 14.89
N ILE A 75 -13.01 7.00 15.89
CA ILE A 75 -13.26 6.70 17.29
C ILE A 75 -13.46 8.04 17.99
N SER A 76 -14.66 8.27 18.49
CA SER A 76 -15.01 9.57 19.04
C SER A 76 -15.26 9.49 20.53
N VAL A 77 -14.78 10.52 21.22
CA VAL A 77 -15.08 10.81 22.62
C VAL A 77 -15.96 12.05 22.68
N ARG A 78 -16.99 11.99 23.52
CA ARG A 78 -17.84 13.13 23.86
C ARG A 78 -17.76 13.32 25.38
N LEU A 79 -17.31 14.49 25.79
CA LEU A 79 -17.26 14.92 27.18
C LEU A 79 -18.25 16.05 27.35
N GLU A 80 -19.36 15.80 28.05
CA GLU A 80 -20.40 16.80 28.29
C GLU A 80 -19.99 17.78 29.39
N SER A 81 -20.79 18.83 29.59
CA SER A 81 -20.49 19.90 30.56
C SER A 81 -20.50 19.45 32.01
N ASP A 82 -20.94 18.22 32.32
CA ASP A 82 -20.90 17.63 33.67
C ASP A 82 -19.58 16.89 33.99
N VAL A 83 -18.76 16.65 32.96
CA VAL A 83 -17.43 16.04 33.07
C VAL A 83 -16.42 17.06 33.60
N GLY A 84 -15.62 16.61 34.58
CA GLY A 84 -14.74 17.42 35.44
C GLY A 84 -13.73 18.35 34.76
N ASP A 85 -13.01 19.10 35.58
CA ASP A 85 -12.03 20.09 35.14
C ASP A 85 -10.67 19.45 34.90
N PHE A 86 -10.14 19.58 33.70
CA PHE A 86 -8.79 19.18 33.36
C PHE A 86 -8.35 19.82 32.05
N ASP A 87 -7.04 19.85 31.84
CA ASP A 87 -6.44 20.21 30.55
C ASP A 87 -5.86 18.94 29.91
N PHE A 88 -5.80 18.89 28.59
CA PHE A 88 -5.19 17.78 27.88
C PHE A 88 -4.63 18.26 26.54
N ASN A 89 -3.57 17.62 26.08
CA ASN A 89 -2.96 17.87 24.77
C ASN A 89 -2.58 16.56 24.06
N ARG A 90 -3.02 15.42 24.60
CA ARG A 90 -2.85 14.10 24.01
C ARG A 90 -4.11 13.26 24.13
N LEU A 91 -4.43 12.54 23.07
CA LEU A 91 -5.49 11.54 23.00
C LEU A 91 -4.87 10.20 22.59
N CYS A 92 -5.13 9.15 23.34
CA CYS A 92 -4.70 7.79 23.04
C CYS A 92 -5.93 6.89 22.85
N VAL A 93 -5.89 6.03 21.83
CA VAL A 93 -6.86 4.96 21.62
C VAL A 93 -6.25 3.66 22.10
N VAL A 94 -6.96 2.94 22.95
CA VAL A 94 -6.45 1.75 23.63
C VAL A 94 -7.36 0.55 23.35
N ALA A 95 -6.73 -0.59 23.06
CA ALA A 95 -7.40 -1.86 22.85
C ALA A 95 -7.80 -2.53 24.18
N ASP A 96 -8.65 -3.55 24.07
CA ASP A 96 -9.15 -4.38 25.18
C ASP A 96 -8.04 -5.07 25.99
N ASP A 97 -6.90 -5.37 25.37
CA ASP A 97 -5.72 -5.96 26.02
C ASP A 97 -4.77 -4.93 26.65
N GLY A 98 -5.11 -3.64 26.59
CA GLY A 98 -4.31 -2.53 27.10
C GLY A 98 -3.27 -2.00 26.12
N THR A 99 -3.20 -2.51 24.88
CA THR A 99 -2.32 -1.99 23.84
C THR A 99 -2.76 -0.60 23.41
N VAL A 100 -1.84 0.38 23.44
CA VAL A 100 -2.09 1.70 22.85
C VAL A 100 -2.00 1.56 21.33
N VAL A 101 -3.12 1.70 20.65
CA VAL A 101 -3.21 1.49 19.20
C VAL A 101 -2.83 2.75 18.43
N GLY A 102 -3.24 3.92 18.92
CA GLY A 102 -2.96 5.20 18.27
C GLY A 102 -2.85 6.34 19.27
N ILE A 103 -2.08 7.36 18.90
CA ILE A 103 -1.78 8.54 19.71
C ILE A 103 -1.96 9.79 18.85
N SER A 104 -2.63 10.80 19.41
CA SER A 104 -2.83 12.09 18.78
C SER A 104 -2.36 13.23 19.68
N ASN A 105 -1.54 14.13 19.13
CA ASN A 105 -1.11 15.34 19.82
C ASN A 105 -1.96 16.53 19.38
N LEU A 106 -2.39 17.32 20.34
CA LEU A 106 -3.33 18.41 20.15
C LEU A 106 -2.76 19.71 20.71
N PRO A 107 -3.15 20.89 20.19
CA PRO A 107 -3.01 22.12 20.96
C PRO A 107 -3.72 21.95 22.32
N LEU A 108 -3.17 22.55 23.38
CA LEU A 108 -3.72 22.42 24.73
C LEU A 108 -5.22 22.74 24.74
N GLN A 109 -6.02 21.74 25.12
CA GLN A 109 -7.46 21.81 25.27
C GLN A 109 -7.81 21.96 26.75
N CYS A 110 -8.76 22.82 27.05
CA CYS A 110 -9.24 23.05 28.41
C CYS A 110 -10.67 22.50 28.56
N LYS A 111 -10.87 21.45 29.35
CA LYS A 111 -12.20 20.96 29.77
C LYS A 111 -12.59 21.62 31.08
N ARG A 112 -13.77 22.24 31.09
CA ARG A 112 -14.38 22.83 32.29
C ARG A 112 -15.76 22.25 32.47
N LYS A 113 -16.06 21.88 33.70
CA LYS A 113 -17.34 21.45 34.20
C LYS A 113 -18.20 22.67 34.50
N ASP A 114 -19.49 22.55 34.24
CA ASP A 114 -20.49 23.51 34.72
C ASP A 114 -20.59 23.40 36.24
N ASP A 115 -20.29 24.50 36.90
CA ASP A 115 -20.49 24.64 38.33
C ASP A 115 -21.29 25.91 38.56
N GLN A 116 -22.43 25.80 39.22
CA GLN A 116 -23.30 26.95 39.50
C GLN A 116 -22.96 27.62 40.84
N THR A 117 -22.03 27.05 41.61
CA THR A 117 -21.57 27.59 42.90
C THR A 117 -20.40 28.56 42.76
N ILE A 118 -19.67 28.49 41.65
CA ILE A 118 -18.69 29.46 41.15
C ILE A 118 -19.15 29.92 39.76
N PRO A 119 -18.87 31.13 39.25
CA PRO A 119 -19.32 31.55 37.93
C PRO A 119 -18.50 30.87 36.81
N GLN A 120 -18.57 29.54 36.70
CA GLN A 120 -17.85 28.72 35.74
C GLN A 120 -18.83 28.01 34.80
N SER A 121 -18.91 28.50 33.56
CA SER A 121 -19.65 27.82 32.50
C SER A 121 -18.89 26.60 32.00
N GLY A 122 -19.54 25.44 32.02
CA GLY A 122 -18.97 24.22 31.45
C GLY A 122 -18.92 24.24 29.93
N ASN A 123 -18.02 23.44 29.35
CA ASN A 123 -17.96 23.20 27.91
C ASN A 123 -18.16 21.71 27.58
N THR A 124 -18.70 21.46 26.38
CA THR A 124 -18.78 20.12 25.79
C THR A 124 -17.66 19.97 24.79
N ILE A 125 -16.88 18.88 24.90
CA ILE A 125 -15.80 18.56 23.97
C ILE A 125 -16.20 17.31 23.20
N ILE A 126 -16.09 17.36 21.88
CA ILE A 126 -16.18 16.21 21.01
C ILE A 126 -14.85 16.12 20.27
N HIS A 127 -14.15 15.01 20.41
CA HIS A 127 -12.93 14.75 19.66
C HIS A 127 -13.02 13.40 18.97
N SER A 128 -12.46 13.31 17.77
CA SER A 128 -12.36 12.06 17.01
C SER A 128 -10.90 11.74 16.78
N PHE A 129 -10.59 10.45 16.78
CA PHE A 129 -9.33 9.88 16.32
C PHE A 129 -9.61 9.07 15.06
N LEU A 130 -8.82 9.28 14.01
CA LEU A 130 -8.95 8.53 12.76
C LEU A 130 -7.98 7.34 12.76
N VAL A 131 -8.52 6.13 12.63
CA VAL A 131 -7.76 4.94 12.28
C VAL A 131 -7.94 4.69 10.77
N ARG A 132 -6.84 4.60 10.03
CA ARG A 132 -6.86 4.32 8.59
C ARG A 132 -5.92 3.17 8.24
N PHE A 133 -6.47 2.09 7.71
CA PHE A 133 -5.75 1.03 7.02
C PHE A 133 -6.75 0.21 6.18
N THR A 134 -6.25 -0.55 5.21
CA THR A 134 -7.09 -1.32 4.27
C THR A 134 -8.08 -2.23 5.01
N ASN A 135 -9.36 -2.09 4.68
CA ASN A 135 -10.47 -2.86 5.21
C ASN A 135 -10.65 -2.80 6.75
N VAL A 136 -10.16 -1.74 7.41
CA VAL A 136 -10.26 -1.55 8.87
C VAL A 136 -11.70 -1.71 9.39
N ALA A 137 -12.71 -1.26 8.65
CA ALA A 137 -14.10 -1.39 9.07
C ALA A 137 -14.55 -2.87 9.14
N GLY A 138 -14.11 -3.69 8.19
CA GLY A 138 -14.33 -5.14 8.20
C GLY A 138 -13.61 -5.83 9.35
N HIS A 139 -12.36 -5.45 9.62
CA HIS A 139 -11.55 -6.00 10.73
C HIS A 139 -12.07 -5.63 12.12
N MET A 140 -12.63 -4.43 12.26
CA MET A 140 -13.24 -3.96 13.51
C MET A 140 -14.73 -4.33 13.63
N SER A 141 -15.31 -5.01 12.62
CA SER A 141 -16.76 -5.28 12.55
C SER A 141 -17.63 -4.01 12.71
N VAL A 142 -17.11 -2.85 12.29
CA VAL A 142 -17.82 -1.57 12.36
C VAL A 142 -18.76 -1.49 11.16
N THR A 143 -20.05 -1.42 11.44
CA THR A 143 -21.11 -1.38 10.41
C THR A 143 -21.85 -0.04 10.38
N VAL A 144 -21.68 0.78 11.42
CA VAL A 144 -22.32 2.09 11.55
C VAL A 144 -21.48 3.13 10.81
N ASP A 145 -22.10 3.84 9.88
CA ASP A 145 -21.49 4.97 9.19
C ASP A 145 -21.29 6.15 10.16
N ALA A 146 -20.09 6.73 10.17
CA ALA A 146 -19.77 7.91 10.99
C ALA A 146 -20.61 9.14 10.59
N ALA A 147 -21.10 9.19 9.35
CA ALA A 147 -21.98 10.26 8.86
C ALA A 147 -23.31 10.35 9.62
N ALA A 148 -23.71 9.32 10.37
CA ALA A 148 -24.95 9.34 11.15
C ALA A 148 -24.90 10.29 12.38
N TRP A 149 -23.71 10.72 12.80
CA TRP A 149 -23.52 11.54 14.01
C TRP A 149 -22.33 12.51 13.94
N GLN A 150 -21.52 12.50 12.89
CA GLN A 150 -20.64 13.62 12.59
C GLN A 150 -21.46 14.82 12.14
N MET A 151 -21.36 15.92 12.89
CA MET A 151 -21.77 17.24 12.42
C MET A 151 -20.79 17.64 11.30
N ASP A 152 -21.29 17.72 10.07
CA ASP A 152 -20.53 18.23 8.93
C ASP A 152 -20.39 19.76 9.02
N TYR A 153 -19.50 20.22 9.90
CA TYR A 153 -19.29 21.65 10.14
C TYR A 153 -18.79 22.39 8.88
N LEU A 154 -18.27 21.69 7.87
CA LEU A 154 -17.79 22.30 6.63
C LEU A 154 -18.95 22.82 5.77
N SER A 155 -20.03 22.05 5.65
CA SER A 155 -21.22 22.49 4.90
C SER A 155 -22.01 23.56 5.66
N ASP A 156 -22.10 23.46 6.99
CA ASP A 156 -22.73 24.50 7.84
C ASP A 156 -21.97 25.83 7.78
N ILE A 157 -20.63 25.81 7.81
CA ILE A 157 -19.81 27.03 7.70
C ILE A 157 -19.89 27.66 6.30
N GLN A 158 -19.97 26.85 5.24
CA GLN A 158 -20.18 27.34 3.87
C GLN A 158 -21.58 27.92 3.69
N GLY A 159 -22.59 27.31 4.31
CA GLY A 159 -23.96 27.84 4.37
C GLY A 159 -24.02 29.19 5.08
N LEU A 160 -23.43 29.29 6.28
CA LEU A 160 -23.36 30.55 7.04
C LEU A 160 -22.62 31.66 6.30
N ARG A 161 -21.56 31.34 5.55
CA ARG A 161 -20.87 32.31 4.69
C ARG A 161 -21.77 32.80 3.56
N THR A 162 -22.48 31.89 2.91
CA THR A 162 -23.40 32.24 1.82
C THR A 162 -24.57 33.10 2.31
N ASP A 163 -25.12 32.79 3.48
CA ASP A 163 -26.17 33.58 4.14
C ASP A 163 -25.66 34.95 4.60
N LEU A 164 -24.42 35.03 5.11
CA LEU A 164 -23.79 36.29 5.51
C LEU A 164 -23.48 37.19 4.30
N ASP A 165 -23.02 36.61 3.20
CA ASP A 165 -22.78 37.31 1.93
C ASP A 165 -24.10 37.80 1.31
N ALA A 166 -25.19 37.03 1.46
CA ALA A 166 -26.54 37.46 1.08
C ALA A 166 -27.05 38.60 1.98
N HIS A 167 -26.81 38.56 3.30
CA HIS A 167 -27.22 39.60 4.24
C HIS A 167 -26.42 40.91 4.09
N THR A 168 -25.14 40.81 3.72
CA THR A 168 -24.26 41.97 3.51
C THR A 168 -24.40 42.58 2.11
N GLY A 169 -24.97 41.84 1.14
CA GLY A 169 -25.35 42.37 -0.17
C GLY A 169 -26.62 43.25 -0.19
N ASP A 170 -27.47 43.15 0.85
CA ASP A 170 -28.75 43.86 0.97
C ASP A 170 -28.67 45.18 1.78
N THR A 171 -27.46 45.74 1.99
CA THR A 171 -27.34 47.05 2.64
C THR A 171 -27.46 48.23 1.67
N SER A 172 -27.78 48.00 0.40
CA SER A 172 -27.91 49.08 -0.61
C SER A 172 -29.32 49.70 -0.70
N GLN A 173 -30.32 49.22 0.05
CA GLN A 173 -31.71 49.70 -0.07
C GLN A 173 -32.29 50.50 1.11
N HIS A 174 -31.52 50.84 2.14
CA HIS A 174 -32.00 51.77 3.19
C HIS A 174 -31.21 53.07 3.22
N GLY A 175 -31.65 54.00 2.37
CA GLY A 175 -31.16 55.36 2.32
C GLY A 175 -31.44 56.17 3.60
N ASN A 176 -30.48 57.03 3.92
CA ASN A 176 -30.55 58.36 4.54
C ASN A 176 -31.79 58.70 5.38
N ASN A 177 -31.58 58.83 6.70
CA ASN A 177 -32.09 59.89 7.61
C ASN A 177 -31.62 59.49 9.03
N HIS A 178 -30.79 60.24 9.77
CA HIS A 178 -31.15 61.48 10.44
C HIS A 178 -29.90 62.17 11.03
N THR A 179 -29.99 63.48 11.16
CA THR A 179 -28.97 64.46 11.57
C THR A 179 -28.98 64.80 13.08
N HIS A 180 -27.79 65.14 13.60
CA HIS A 180 -27.45 66.28 14.50
C HIS A 180 -27.22 66.09 16.02
N ALA A 181 -26.01 66.55 16.41
CA ALA A 181 -25.59 67.35 17.59
C ALA A 181 -25.20 66.73 18.96
N GLU A 182 -23.94 67.08 19.32
CA GLU A 182 -23.42 67.53 20.62
C GLU A 182 -23.43 66.57 21.82
N TYR A 183 -22.24 66.15 22.29
CA TYR A 183 -21.41 66.82 23.30
C TYR A 183 -20.32 65.85 23.74
N LEU A 184 -19.03 66.18 23.57
CA LEU A 184 -17.95 65.47 24.26
C LEU A 184 -17.69 66.18 25.60
N PRO A 185 -17.41 65.41 26.67
CA PRO A 185 -16.17 65.68 27.38
C PRO A 185 -15.29 64.44 27.50
N THR A 186 -14.02 64.72 27.28
CA THR A 186 -12.80 63.94 27.42
C THR A 186 -12.63 63.32 28.81
N ASP A 187 -12.24 62.04 28.86
CA ASP A 187 -10.95 61.59 29.42
C ASP A 187 -10.99 60.08 29.65
N HIS A 188 -10.44 59.30 28.72
CA HIS A 188 -9.55 58.20 29.06
C HIS A 188 -8.64 57.93 27.86
N ILE A 189 -7.35 58.12 28.11
CA ILE A 189 -6.23 57.95 27.18
C ILE A 189 -6.18 56.46 26.83
N ASP A 190 -6.48 56.10 25.59
CA ASP A 190 -6.10 54.79 25.03
C ASP A 190 -4.93 55.00 24.07
N GLN A 191 -3.76 54.53 24.50
CA GLN A 191 -2.53 54.63 23.75
C GLN A 191 -2.55 53.58 22.63
N GLY A 192 -2.75 54.03 21.40
CA GLY A 192 -2.20 53.43 20.19
C GLY A 192 -2.52 51.94 19.96
N ALA A 193 -3.75 51.64 19.55
CA ALA A 193 -4.02 50.43 18.79
C ALA A 193 -3.24 50.48 17.47
N GLN A 194 -2.21 49.65 17.35
CA GLN A 194 -1.59 49.34 16.07
C GLN A 194 -2.65 48.75 15.12
N PRO A 195 -2.64 49.11 13.82
CA PRO A 195 -3.54 48.49 12.85
C PRO A 195 -3.28 46.98 12.77
N ASP A 196 -4.34 46.20 12.85
CA ASP A 196 -4.37 44.77 12.60
C ASP A 196 -3.77 44.47 11.20
N PRO A 197 -2.74 43.60 11.09
CA PRO A 197 -2.07 43.30 9.82
C PRO A 197 -2.77 42.22 8.98
N HIS A 198 -4.03 41.88 9.21
CA HIS A 198 -4.72 40.82 8.46
C HIS A 198 -5.20 41.19 7.03
N GLY A 199 -4.34 41.87 6.26
CA GLY A 199 -4.47 42.06 4.81
C GLY A 199 -3.57 41.16 3.94
N GLN A 200 -2.74 40.30 4.54
CA GLN A 200 -1.68 39.57 3.81
C GLN A 200 -2.04 38.15 3.30
N TYR A 201 -3.22 37.61 3.62
CA TYR A 201 -3.51 36.20 3.33
C TYR A 201 -4.02 35.88 1.92
N LEU A 202 -4.22 36.88 1.05
CA LEU A 202 -4.81 36.65 -0.28
C LEU A 202 -3.84 36.78 -1.46
N THR A 203 -2.57 37.14 -1.25
CA THR A 203 -1.65 37.38 -2.39
C THR A 203 -0.23 36.85 -2.24
N GLU A 204 0.12 36.16 -1.16
CA GLU A 204 1.46 35.57 -1.02
C GLU A 204 1.37 34.04 -1.09
N GLY A 205 2.27 33.42 -1.88
CA GLY A 205 2.39 31.98 -2.15
C GLY A 205 2.65 31.06 -0.94
N ARG A 206 2.18 31.45 0.25
CA ARG A 206 2.08 30.62 1.46
C ARG A 206 0.79 29.78 1.48
N GLY A 207 -0.14 30.02 0.57
CA GLY A 207 -1.34 29.18 0.39
C GLY A 207 -1.04 27.80 -0.16
N ASP A 208 0.02 27.69 -0.98
CA ASP A 208 0.39 26.47 -1.71
C ASP A 208 1.26 25.50 -0.90
N ALA A 209 1.79 25.94 0.25
CA ALA A 209 2.66 25.14 1.13
C ALA A 209 1.93 24.54 2.35
N ARG A 210 0.60 24.72 2.45
CA ARG A 210 -0.25 24.29 3.58
C ARG A 210 -1.05 23.02 3.31
N TYR A 211 -1.03 22.53 2.08
CA TYR A 211 -1.63 21.27 1.68
C TYR A 211 -0.50 20.38 1.18
N TYR A 212 -0.51 19.11 1.57
CA TYR A 212 0.23 18.13 0.81
C TYR A 212 -0.24 18.24 -0.64
N THR A 213 0.69 18.39 -1.58
CA THR A 213 0.33 18.27 -2.99
C THR A 213 -0.29 16.89 -3.18
N GLN A 214 -1.15 16.71 -4.18
CA GLN A 214 -1.75 15.40 -4.46
C GLN A 214 -0.65 14.31 -4.52
N ALA A 215 0.49 14.61 -5.13
CA ALA A 215 1.67 13.73 -5.17
C ALA A 215 2.27 13.37 -3.80
N GLN A 216 2.19 14.25 -2.79
CA GLN A 216 2.66 13.96 -1.43
C GLN A 216 1.66 13.14 -0.64
N VAL A 217 0.35 13.29 -0.90
CA VAL A 217 -0.69 12.43 -0.33
C VAL A 217 -0.63 11.03 -0.97
N ASP A 218 -0.40 10.96 -2.27
CA ASP A 218 -0.24 9.70 -3.01
C ASP A 218 0.98 8.93 -2.49
N ALA A 219 2.10 9.60 -2.19
CA ALA A 219 3.30 8.97 -1.60
C ALA A 219 3.13 8.51 -0.14
N MET A 220 2.13 9.02 0.60
CA MET A 220 1.88 8.67 2.00
C MET A 220 0.78 7.61 2.18
N VAL A 221 -0.17 7.55 1.24
CA VAL A 221 -1.30 6.61 1.26
C VAL A 221 -1.01 5.38 0.37
N ASP A 222 -0.13 5.53 -0.62
CA ASP A 222 0.25 4.51 -1.59
C ASP A 222 1.77 4.33 -1.52
N GLY A 223 2.25 3.78 -0.40
CA GLY A 223 3.56 3.16 -0.43
C GLY A 223 3.44 1.97 -1.36
N ALA A 224 3.63 2.16 -2.68
CA ALA A 224 3.47 1.13 -3.69
C ALA A 224 4.25 -0.10 -3.25
N THR A 225 3.54 -1.07 -2.70
CA THR A 225 4.14 -2.35 -2.38
C THR A 225 4.26 -3.06 -3.72
N LEU A 226 5.44 -3.52 -4.12
CA LEU A 226 5.57 -4.43 -5.28
C LEU A 226 5.02 -5.83 -4.95
N ASP A 227 3.85 -5.86 -4.33
CA ASP A 227 3.10 -7.04 -3.98
C ASP A 227 2.43 -7.57 -5.24
N VAL A 228 2.51 -8.89 -5.40
CA VAL A 228 1.96 -9.59 -6.55
C VAL A 228 0.87 -10.52 -6.08
N LYS A 229 -0.25 -10.52 -6.81
CA LYS A 229 -1.36 -11.45 -6.58
C LYS A 229 -1.73 -12.23 -7.85
N PHE A 230 -2.35 -13.37 -7.62
CA PHE A 230 -3.10 -14.08 -8.64
C PHE A 230 -4.50 -13.53 -8.76
N HIS A 231 -4.93 -13.26 -9.99
CA HIS A 231 -6.27 -12.76 -10.28
C HIS A 231 -6.99 -13.66 -11.29
N TYR A 232 -8.13 -14.21 -10.87
CA TYR A 232 -9.00 -15.02 -11.71
C TYR A 232 -10.03 -14.14 -12.45
N GLY A 233 -9.55 -13.41 -13.45
CA GLY A 233 -10.33 -12.52 -14.31
C GLY A 233 -9.55 -12.13 -15.56
N SER A 234 -10.24 -11.55 -16.54
CA SER A 234 -9.66 -11.15 -17.84
C SER A 234 -9.25 -9.68 -17.90
N THR A 235 -9.42 -8.94 -16.80
CA THR A 235 -9.03 -7.54 -16.64
C THR A 235 -8.47 -7.37 -15.23
N PRO A 236 -7.41 -6.56 -15.04
CA PRO A 236 -6.87 -6.35 -13.72
C PRO A 236 -7.91 -5.64 -12.82
N PRO A 237 -7.93 -5.94 -11.51
CA PRO A 237 -8.77 -5.20 -10.56
C PRO A 237 -8.36 -3.73 -10.43
N ASP A 238 -9.27 -2.90 -9.92
CA ASP A 238 -8.97 -1.51 -9.57
C ASP A 238 -7.75 -1.42 -8.65
N ASN A 239 -6.85 -0.47 -8.92
CA ASN A 239 -5.55 -0.26 -8.26
C ASN A 239 -4.51 -1.37 -8.47
N TRP A 240 -4.68 -2.20 -9.49
CA TRP A 240 -3.69 -3.20 -9.88
C TRP A 240 -3.41 -3.12 -11.38
N PHE A 241 -2.17 -3.38 -11.76
CA PHE A 241 -1.77 -3.57 -13.15
C PHE A 241 -1.54 -5.03 -13.44
N GLU A 242 -1.83 -5.46 -14.67
CA GLU A 242 -1.33 -6.75 -15.15
C GLU A 242 0.19 -6.67 -15.35
N ILE A 243 0.90 -7.74 -14.99
CA ILE A 243 2.37 -7.83 -15.16
C ILE A 243 2.68 -8.30 -16.59
N ASP A 244 2.46 -7.42 -17.56
CA ASP A 244 2.43 -7.72 -19.00
C ASP A 244 3.46 -6.95 -19.85
N GLY A 245 4.42 -6.28 -19.20
CA GLY A 245 5.43 -5.49 -19.90
C GLY A 245 4.94 -4.13 -20.41
N THR A 246 3.74 -3.69 -20.02
CA THR A 246 3.21 -2.37 -20.39
C THR A 246 4.15 -1.26 -19.96
N GLU A 247 4.29 -0.25 -20.82
CA GLU A 247 5.09 0.95 -20.60
C GLU A 247 4.21 2.04 -19.98
N PHE A 248 4.71 2.67 -18.93
CA PHE A 248 4.06 3.75 -18.21
C PHE A 248 4.96 4.98 -18.13
N ASP A 249 4.32 6.12 -17.92
CA ASP A 249 4.99 7.39 -17.64
C ASP A 249 5.42 7.42 -16.16
N ARG A 250 6.68 7.81 -15.91
CA ARG A 250 7.26 7.81 -14.56
C ARG A 250 6.61 8.84 -13.64
N ASP A 251 6.14 9.96 -14.17
CA ASP A 251 5.51 11.01 -13.35
C ASP A 251 4.09 10.59 -12.98
N GLN A 252 3.38 9.90 -13.88
CA GLN A 252 2.03 9.39 -13.63
C GLN A 252 2.01 8.21 -12.65
N GLU A 253 2.97 7.29 -12.76
CA GLU A 253 3.08 6.09 -11.92
C GLU A 253 4.34 6.13 -11.04
N ASN A 254 4.57 7.27 -10.37
CA ASN A 254 5.79 7.53 -9.63
C ASN A 254 6.01 6.59 -8.43
N ALA A 255 4.93 6.15 -7.78
CA ALA A 255 5.01 5.32 -6.58
C ALA A 255 5.66 3.95 -6.90
N ILE A 256 5.10 3.20 -7.85
CA ILE A 256 5.66 1.91 -8.29
C ILE A 256 7.05 2.06 -8.89
N TRP A 257 7.31 3.13 -9.66
CA TRP A 257 8.64 3.40 -10.22
C TRP A 257 9.69 3.62 -9.13
N THR A 258 9.41 4.48 -8.15
CA THR A 258 10.31 4.77 -7.03
C THR A 258 10.61 3.51 -6.22
N GLU A 259 9.60 2.66 -5.97
CA GLU A 259 9.81 1.43 -5.23
C GLU A 259 10.64 0.41 -6.03
N ALA A 260 10.40 0.26 -7.33
CA ALA A 260 11.20 -0.61 -8.21
C ALA A 260 12.68 -0.21 -8.18
N GLN A 261 12.97 1.10 -8.23
CA GLN A 261 14.33 1.63 -8.09
C GLN A 261 14.92 1.33 -6.71
N THR A 262 14.16 1.58 -5.65
CA THR A 262 14.60 1.39 -4.26
C THR A 262 14.97 -0.07 -3.98
N ARG A 263 14.22 -1.02 -4.56
CA ARG A 263 14.49 -2.46 -4.45
C ARG A 263 15.57 -2.97 -5.41
N GLY A 264 16.10 -2.12 -6.29
CA GLY A 264 17.10 -2.52 -7.29
C GLY A 264 16.56 -3.47 -8.34
N LEU A 265 15.27 -3.33 -8.70
CA LEU A 265 14.56 -4.19 -9.65
C LEU A 265 14.40 -3.56 -11.03
N VAL A 266 15.23 -2.56 -11.35
CA VAL A 266 15.24 -1.88 -12.65
C VAL A 266 16.49 -2.29 -13.42
N VAL A 267 16.30 -2.66 -14.68
CA VAL A 267 17.35 -2.93 -15.67
C VAL A 267 17.20 -1.98 -16.84
N THR A 268 18.22 -1.89 -17.69
CA THR A 268 18.10 -1.12 -18.93
C THR A 268 17.10 -1.78 -19.90
N GLU A 269 16.46 -0.99 -20.75
CA GLU A 269 15.56 -1.50 -21.80
C GLU A 269 16.26 -2.50 -22.72
N SER A 270 17.56 -2.32 -22.96
CA SER A 270 18.36 -3.28 -23.72
C SER A 270 18.52 -4.62 -22.99
N GLU A 271 18.69 -4.62 -21.67
CA GLU A 271 18.78 -5.84 -20.86
C GLU A 271 17.41 -6.52 -20.72
N TRP A 272 16.36 -5.71 -20.58
CA TRP A 272 14.97 -6.17 -20.55
C TRP A 272 14.62 -6.93 -21.84
N GLN A 273 14.93 -6.35 -23.00
CA GLN A 273 14.76 -6.98 -24.32
C GLN A 273 15.66 -8.22 -24.51
N ALA A 274 16.78 -8.29 -23.80
CA ALA A 274 17.69 -9.44 -23.82
C ALA A 274 17.26 -10.59 -22.88
N GLY A 275 16.12 -10.47 -22.19
CA GLY A 275 15.54 -11.53 -21.37
C GLY A 275 15.42 -11.22 -19.89
N GLU A 276 15.94 -10.08 -19.40
CA GLU A 276 15.70 -9.62 -18.01
C GLU A 276 14.29 -9.02 -17.81
N ASN A 277 13.33 -9.38 -18.66
CA ASN A 277 11.95 -8.92 -18.61
C ASN A 277 11.14 -9.41 -17.40
N GLY A 278 11.75 -10.19 -16.49
CA GLY A 278 11.19 -10.45 -15.16
C GLY A 278 11.37 -9.28 -14.17
N LYS A 279 12.11 -8.25 -14.56
CA LYS A 279 12.34 -6.98 -13.85
C LYS A 279 11.70 -5.80 -14.58
N PHE A 280 11.72 -4.63 -13.97
CA PHE A 280 11.29 -3.39 -14.59
C PHE A 280 12.33 -2.90 -15.60
N SER A 281 11.88 -2.30 -16.68
CA SER A 281 12.75 -1.60 -17.62
C SER A 281 12.83 -0.11 -17.29
N ASP A 282 13.98 0.51 -17.52
CA ASP A 282 14.13 1.96 -17.56
C ASP A 282 13.49 2.63 -18.80
N GLY A 283 12.84 1.86 -19.69
CA GLY A 283 12.03 2.37 -20.79
C GLY A 283 12.84 3.18 -21.79
N ASP A 284 12.46 4.43 -22.02
CA ASP A 284 13.20 5.37 -22.88
C ASP A 284 14.48 5.92 -22.23
N GLY A 285 14.78 5.52 -20.99
CA GLY A 285 15.90 5.99 -20.19
C GLY A 285 15.66 7.33 -19.47
N SER A 286 14.48 7.96 -19.63
CA SER A 286 14.20 9.29 -19.11
C SER A 286 12.79 9.43 -18.52
N THR A 287 11.74 9.28 -19.32
CA THR A 287 10.36 9.63 -18.97
C THR A 287 9.46 8.41 -18.77
N THR A 288 9.84 7.24 -19.29
CA THR A 288 9.03 6.03 -19.20
C THR A 288 9.72 4.91 -18.43
N PHE A 289 8.95 3.92 -18.02
CA PHE A 289 9.44 2.64 -17.52
C PHE A 289 8.48 1.53 -17.96
N ARG A 290 8.94 0.28 -17.98
CA ARG A 290 8.06 -0.87 -18.24
C ARG A 290 7.91 -1.72 -16.99
N LEU A 291 6.70 -2.26 -16.80
CA LEU A 291 6.48 -3.36 -15.87
C LEU A 291 7.29 -4.60 -16.30
N PRO A 292 7.52 -5.56 -15.38
CA PRO A 292 7.90 -6.90 -15.79
C PRO A 292 6.84 -7.53 -16.71
N ASP A 293 7.24 -8.54 -17.49
CA ASP A 293 6.35 -9.40 -18.27
C ASP A 293 6.46 -10.84 -17.77
N TRP A 294 5.46 -11.26 -16.99
CA TRP A 294 5.41 -12.59 -16.37
C TRP A 294 4.43 -13.54 -17.07
N ARG A 295 3.84 -13.11 -18.20
CA ARG A 295 2.89 -13.93 -18.94
C ARG A 295 3.59 -15.19 -19.47
N GLY A 296 2.90 -16.33 -19.34
CA GLY A 296 3.44 -17.64 -19.72
C GLY A 296 4.55 -18.18 -18.81
N ARG A 297 4.89 -17.51 -17.70
CA ARG A 297 5.95 -17.94 -16.79
C ARG A 297 5.42 -18.61 -15.53
N TYR A 298 6.21 -19.52 -14.98
CA TYR A 298 5.98 -20.13 -13.68
C TYR A 298 6.78 -19.43 -12.57
N PRO A 299 6.22 -19.24 -11.37
CA PRO A 299 6.96 -18.73 -10.23
C PRO A 299 7.91 -19.81 -9.72
N ARG A 300 9.13 -19.39 -9.37
CA ARG A 300 10.05 -20.20 -8.59
C ARG A 300 10.54 -19.36 -7.42
N GLY A 301 10.65 -19.96 -6.24
CA GLY A 301 11.27 -19.29 -5.09
C GLY A 301 12.70 -18.89 -5.43
N TRP A 302 13.09 -17.67 -5.04
CA TRP A 302 14.45 -17.19 -5.19
C TRP A 302 15.41 -18.09 -4.39
N ASP A 303 16.51 -18.53 -5.02
CA ASP A 303 17.46 -19.45 -4.39
C ASP A 303 18.21 -18.78 -3.25
N HIS A 304 18.50 -17.47 -3.38
CA HIS A 304 19.14 -16.65 -2.36
C HIS A 304 20.46 -17.29 -1.87
N GLY A 305 21.23 -17.83 -2.81
CA GLY A 305 22.50 -18.51 -2.56
C GLY A 305 22.39 -19.87 -1.88
N ALA A 306 21.20 -20.48 -1.77
CA ALA A 306 21.02 -21.79 -1.17
C ALA A 306 21.62 -22.95 -1.99
N GLY A 307 21.96 -22.72 -3.26
CA GLY A 307 22.55 -23.70 -4.17
C GLY A 307 21.58 -24.79 -4.63
N ARG A 308 20.27 -24.56 -4.54
CA ARG A 308 19.23 -25.52 -4.95
C ARG A 308 18.82 -25.33 -6.41
N VAL A 309 18.96 -24.11 -6.92
CA VAL A 309 18.74 -23.79 -8.33
C VAL A 309 20.05 -24.02 -9.09
N SER A 310 20.13 -25.12 -9.83
CA SER A 310 21.34 -25.50 -10.58
C SER A 310 21.53 -24.73 -11.89
N ASP A 311 20.47 -24.12 -12.41
CA ASP A 311 20.44 -23.38 -13.68
C ASP A 311 20.78 -21.89 -13.55
N VAL A 312 21.21 -21.40 -12.36
CA VAL A 312 21.49 -19.97 -12.09
C VAL A 312 22.29 -19.29 -13.20
N ALA A 313 23.35 -19.94 -13.71
CA ALA A 313 24.23 -19.36 -14.72
C ALA A 313 23.57 -19.19 -16.10
N SER A 314 22.52 -19.95 -16.39
CA SER A 314 21.74 -19.84 -17.63
C SER A 314 20.52 -18.91 -17.50
N ARG A 315 20.22 -18.41 -16.31
CA ARG A 315 19.10 -17.47 -16.09
C ARG A 315 19.52 -16.06 -16.47
N ALA A 316 18.63 -15.32 -17.15
CA ALA A 316 18.81 -13.89 -17.32
C ALA A 316 18.68 -13.21 -15.94
N GLY A 317 19.66 -12.40 -15.56
CA GLY A 317 19.74 -11.80 -14.21
C GLY A 317 20.29 -12.71 -13.09
N GLY A 318 20.64 -13.98 -13.38
CA GLY A 318 21.31 -14.87 -12.43
C GLY A 318 20.48 -15.23 -11.19
N ASP A 319 21.10 -15.31 -10.01
CA ASP A 319 20.41 -15.61 -8.74
C ASP A 319 19.88 -14.33 -8.08
N THR A 320 18.91 -13.70 -8.73
CA THR A 320 18.23 -12.51 -8.23
C THR A 320 16.71 -12.59 -8.45
N VAL A 321 15.97 -11.78 -7.69
CA VAL A 321 14.53 -11.57 -7.92
C VAL A 321 14.32 -11.02 -9.33
N GLY A 322 13.31 -11.55 -10.02
CA GLY A 322 13.03 -11.19 -11.42
C GLY A 322 13.91 -11.89 -12.45
N SER A 323 14.80 -12.79 -12.05
CA SER A 323 15.55 -13.61 -12.99
C SER A 323 14.63 -14.57 -13.77
N THR A 324 14.82 -14.63 -15.08
CA THR A 324 14.03 -15.50 -15.96
C THR A 324 14.86 -16.68 -16.45
N GLY A 325 14.20 -17.78 -16.77
CA GLY A 325 14.83 -18.94 -17.36
C GLY A 325 13.86 -19.63 -18.30
N GLU A 326 14.42 -20.35 -19.26
CA GLU A 326 13.67 -21.12 -20.25
C GLU A 326 13.29 -22.50 -19.72
N ASP A 327 12.41 -23.20 -20.44
CA ASP A 327 12.10 -24.58 -20.13
C ASP A 327 13.33 -25.47 -20.34
N ALA A 328 13.44 -26.51 -19.51
CA ALA A 328 14.54 -27.46 -19.61
C ALA A 328 14.07 -28.84 -19.16
N LEU A 329 14.45 -29.86 -19.93
CA LEU A 329 14.31 -31.26 -19.54
C LEU A 329 15.68 -31.80 -19.13
N GLN A 330 15.75 -32.48 -17.99
CA GLN A 330 16.98 -33.16 -17.59
C GLN A 330 17.37 -34.22 -18.62
N GLN A 331 18.68 -34.34 -18.86
CA GLN A 331 19.21 -35.37 -19.75
C GLN A 331 18.73 -36.75 -19.30
N HIS A 332 18.18 -37.51 -20.23
CA HIS A 332 17.84 -38.91 -20.03
C HIS A 332 18.28 -39.72 -21.25
N ARG A 333 18.29 -41.06 -21.10
CA ARG A 333 18.63 -41.98 -22.19
C ARG A 333 17.50 -42.99 -22.38
N HIS A 334 17.32 -43.41 -23.63
CA HIS A 334 16.51 -44.58 -23.94
C HIS A 334 17.43 -45.74 -24.30
N LEU A 335 17.09 -46.92 -23.82
CA LEU A 335 17.66 -48.15 -24.35
C LEU A 335 16.92 -48.45 -25.66
N MET A 336 17.62 -48.33 -26.78
CA MET A 336 17.10 -48.85 -28.04
C MET A 336 17.02 -50.37 -27.88
N LYS A 337 15.85 -50.95 -28.16
CA LYS A 337 15.78 -52.40 -28.38
C LYS A 337 16.42 -52.67 -29.72
N ASP A 338 17.74 -52.81 -29.72
CA ASP A 338 18.43 -53.40 -30.84
C ASP A 338 18.05 -54.88 -30.85
N THR A 339 17.22 -55.29 -31.80
CA THR A 339 17.13 -56.69 -32.16
C THR A 339 18.44 -57.04 -32.83
N TRP A 340 19.42 -57.40 -32.00
CA TRP A 340 20.62 -58.08 -32.42
C TRP A 340 20.23 -59.12 -33.46
N VAL A 341 20.61 -58.88 -34.71
CA VAL A 341 20.89 -60.00 -35.60
C VAL A 341 22.11 -60.63 -34.96
N ASP A 342 21.91 -61.83 -34.40
CA ASP A 342 22.95 -62.67 -33.84
C ASP A 342 24.14 -62.65 -34.82
N SER A 343 25.19 -61.91 -34.44
CA SER A 343 26.40 -61.88 -35.23
C SER A 343 27.01 -63.26 -35.02
N ILE A 344 26.87 -64.08 -36.06
CA ILE A 344 27.36 -65.46 -36.15
C ILE A 344 28.65 -65.56 -35.35
N TYR A 345 28.54 -66.20 -34.19
CA TYR A 345 29.66 -66.49 -33.32
C TYR A 345 30.55 -67.48 -34.06
N ASN A 346 31.55 -66.97 -34.79
CA ASN A 346 32.66 -67.80 -35.26
C ASN A 346 33.94 -67.34 -34.56
N GLY A 347 33.91 -67.48 -33.24
CA GLY A 347 35.10 -67.43 -32.41
C GLY A 347 35.81 -68.78 -32.40
N ASN A 348 36.76 -68.92 -33.33
CA ASN A 348 38.11 -69.43 -33.10
C ASN A 348 38.90 -68.71 -34.20
N ASP A 349 39.68 -67.65 -33.97
CA ASP A 349 40.82 -67.59 -33.07
C ASP A 349 41.21 -66.13 -32.78
N GLY A 350 41.43 -65.79 -31.51
CA GLY A 350 42.51 -64.91 -31.02
C GLY A 350 42.77 -63.50 -31.57
N ASN A 351 42.00 -62.95 -32.51
CA ASN A 351 42.32 -61.66 -33.13
C ASN A 351 41.32 -60.56 -32.73
N ALA A 352 41.86 -59.38 -32.41
CA ALA A 352 41.14 -58.16 -32.04
C ALA A 352 39.98 -57.86 -33.00
N PRO A 353 38.87 -57.25 -32.53
CA PRO A 353 37.71 -57.01 -33.38
C PRO A 353 38.09 -55.99 -34.46
N THR A 354 38.37 -56.49 -35.67
CA THR A 354 38.29 -55.68 -36.87
C THR A 354 36.82 -55.39 -37.10
N VAL A 355 36.43 -54.14 -36.87
CA VAL A 355 35.16 -53.61 -37.37
C VAL A 355 35.21 -53.78 -38.89
N ILE A 356 34.48 -54.76 -39.41
CA ILE A 356 34.19 -54.81 -40.84
C ILE A 356 33.26 -53.63 -41.07
N GLU A 357 33.81 -52.49 -41.48
CA GLU A 357 33.02 -51.49 -42.18
C GLU A 357 32.45 -52.20 -43.42
N ALA A 358 31.15 -52.51 -43.38
CA ALA A 358 30.42 -52.98 -44.54
C ALA A 358 30.26 -51.82 -45.54
N GLY A 359 31.36 -51.40 -46.14
CA GLY A 359 31.36 -50.61 -47.35
C GLY A 359 31.08 -51.54 -48.53
N ALA A 360 29.81 -51.76 -48.87
CA ALA A 360 29.37 -52.08 -50.22
C ALA A 360 27.84 -52.21 -50.26
N ASN A 361 27.21 -51.40 -51.11
CA ASN A 361 25.92 -51.74 -51.71
C ASN A 361 26.01 -53.17 -52.27
N ASN A 362 25.32 -54.12 -51.66
CA ASN A 362 25.14 -55.43 -52.24
C ASN A 362 23.66 -55.79 -52.11
N ASP A 363 22.91 -55.40 -53.13
CA ASP A 363 21.53 -55.82 -53.36
C ASP A 363 21.48 -57.34 -53.42
N LEU A 364 20.93 -57.97 -52.37
CA LEU A 364 20.44 -59.33 -52.42
C LEU A 364 18.97 -59.31 -52.00
N ASP A 365 18.12 -59.46 -53.02
CA ASP A 365 16.69 -59.77 -52.98
C ASP A 365 15.77 -58.78 -52.22
N GLY A 366 15.44 -57.68 -52.91
CA GLY A 366 14.17 -56.96 -52.80
C GLY A 366 13.85 -56.23 -51.48
N THR A 367 14.60 -56.47 -50.42
CA THR A 367 14.39 -55.82 -49.13
C THR A 367 15.35 -54.65 -49.08
N ARG A 368 14.92 -53.50 -49.61
CA ARG A 368 15.48 -52.23 -49.17
C ARG A 368 15.41 -52.25 -47.64
N ILE A 369 16.55 -52.38 -46.96
CA ILE A 369 16.68 -51.84 -45.60
C ILE A 369 16.68 -50.34 -45.84
N GLY A 370 15.47 -49.81 -46.07
CA GLY A 370 15.24 -48.40 -45.95
C GLY A 370 15.63 -48.10 -44.51
N TYR A 371 16.67 -47.31 -44.33
CA TYR A 371 16.58 -46.28 -43.31
C TYR A 371 15.41 -45.40 -43.74
N GLU A 372 14.18 -45.90 -43.55
CA GLU A 372 13.09 -45.00 -43.29
C GLU A 372 13.63 -44.13 -42.16
N SER A 373 13.55 -42.82 -42.34
CA SER A 373 13.64 -41.89 -41.23
C SER A 373 12.44 -42.19 -40.32
N GLY A 374 12.49 -43.35 -39.67
CA GLY A 374 11.56 -43.80 -38.68
C GLY A 374 11.80 -42.86 -37.53
N SER A 375 11.00 -41.80 -37.47
CA SER A 375 10.83 -41.03 -36.27
C SER A 375 10.67 -42.04 -35.15
N ILE A 376 11.66 -42.12 -34.26
CA ILE A 376 11.54 -42.80 -32.98
C ILE A 376 10.46 -42.01 -32.26
N SER A 377 9.22 -42.41 -32.52
CA SER A 377 8.08 -41.83 -31.86
C SER A 377 8.25 -42.23 -30.41
N PRO A 378 8.27 -41.28 -29.46
CA PRO A 378 8.21 -41.64 -28.06
C PRO A 378 7.00 -42.57 -27.92
N SER A 379 7.13 -43.59 -27.07
CA SER A 379 6.10 -44.62 -26.84
C SER A 379 4.69 -44.02 -26.95
N LEU A 380 3.73 -44.72 -27.57
CA LEU A 380 2.33 -44.27 -27.75
C LEU A 380 1.67 -43.69 -26.47
N ASP A 381 2.27 -43.90 -25.30
CA ASP A 381 1.85 -43.42 -23.98
C ASP A 381 2.45 -42.06 -23.54
N ALA A 382 3.48 -41.55 -24.23
CA ALA A 382 4.14 -40.29 -23.86
C ALA A 382 3.36 -39.10 -24.44
N ARG A 383 2.96 -38.18 -23.56
CA ARG A 383 2.35 -36.90 -23.97
C ARG A 383 3.46 -35.98 -24.46
N VAL A 384 3.33 -35.49 -25.68
CA VAL A 384 4.26 -34.54 -26.31
C VAL A 384 3.52 -33.27 -26.71
N SER A 385 4.24 -32.15 -26.66
CA SER A 385 3.79 -30.81 -27.06
C SER A 385 5.01 -30.03 -27.55
N ASP A 386 4.78 -28.85 -28.12
CA ASP A 386 5.85 -27.92 -28.53
C ASP A 386 6.60 -27.34 -27.32
N GLU A 387 5.96 -27.33 -26.14
CA GLU A 387 6.52 -26.80 -24.88
C GLU A 387 6.55 -27.88 -23.79
N THR A 388 7.67 -27.95 -23.06
CA THR A 388 7.81 -28.83 -21.88
C THR A 388 7.09 -28.21 -20.68
N THR A 389 5.82 -28.54 -20.48
CA THR A 389 5.02 -28.02 -19.36
C THR A 389 4.42 -29.13 -18.48
N VAL A 390 4.11 -28.77 -17.24
CA VAL A 390 3.24 -29.57 -16.35
C VAL A 390 1.78 -29.27 -16.65
N LYS A 391 0.83 -29.93 -15.97
CA LYS A 391 -0.57 -29.49 -16.07
C LYS A 391 -0.73 -28.16 -15.36
N ASP A 392 -1.35 -27.19 -16.03
CA ASP A 392 -1.49 -25.83 -15.54
C ASP A 392 -2.89 -25.25 -15.81
N VAL A 393 -3.09 -24.02 -15.32
CA VAL A 393 -4.25 -23.17 -15.59
C VAL A 393 -3.75 -21.74 -15.74
N PHE A 394 -4.27 -21.02 -16.73
CA PHE A 394 -3.95 -19.61 -16.89
C PHE A 394 -4.69 -18.76 -15.86
N ILE A 395 -3.92 -17.92 -15.18
CA ILE A 395 -4.37 -16.91 -14.25
C ILE A 395 -3.57 -15.63 -14.49
N MET A 396 -4.18 -14.47 -14.23
CA MET A 396 -3.51 -13.20 -14.41
C MET A 396 -2.60 -12.91 -13.21
N TRP A 397 -1.42 -12.39 -13.51
CA TRP A 397 -0.51 -11.82 -12.51
C TRP A 397 -0.78 -10.34 -12.42
N CYS A 398 -1.06 -9.86 -11.21
CA CYS A 398 -1.25 -8.45 -10.99
C CYS A 398 -0.25 -7.92 -9.96
N ILE A 399 0.27 -6.73 -10.23
CA ILE A 399 1.09 -5.94 -9.29
C ILE A 399 0.28 -4.75 -8.80
N HIS A 400 0.44 -4.39 -7.53
CA HIS A 400 -0.21 -3.20 -6.98
C HIS A 400 0.31 -1.95 -7.71
N ARG A 401 -0.60 -1.03 -8.01
CA ARG A 401 -0.27 0.26 -8.62
C ARG A 401 0.56 1.14 -7.69
#